data_AF-A0A917AVI2-F1
#
_entry.id   AF-A0A917AVI2-F1
#
_cell.length_a   1.000
_cell.length_b   1.000
_cell.length_c   1.000
_cell.angle_alpha   90.00
_cell.angle_beta   90.00
_cell.angle_gamma   90.00
#
_symmetry.space_group_name_H-M   'P 1'
#
loop_
_entity.id
_entity.type
_entity.pdbx_description
1 polymer ?
#
loop_
_entity_poly.entity_id
_entity_poly.type
_entity_poly.pdbx_seq_one_letter_code
_entity_poly.pdbx_strand_id
1 'polypeptide(L)'
;MWPYEQMADRPKKELTQLVNQLEYSVYVGAIRNSKYSAILNEKIPPISEEVELPPNCSFDLVPEGMREDREHPDVRIARRAENLSRLSAVAHERGEVSPGLRRVIVIQAVRLADLAAARLSYVEGRRGPSPDAINVPELVGNVIKELGES
;
A
#
# COMPACT_ATOMS: atom_id res chain seq x y z
N MET A 1 -23.35 -3.55 -7.56
CA MET A 1 -23.45 -2.40 -8.47
C MET A 1 -22.49 -1.34 -7.96
N TRP A 2 -21.59 -0.84 -8.81
CA TRP A 2 -20.59 0.16 -8.40
C TRP A 2 -21.28 1.53 -8.24
N PRO A 3 -21.01 2.31 -7.17
CA PRO A 3 -21.75 3.57 -6.90
C PRO A 3 -21.75 4.58 -8.05
N TYR A 4 -20.74 4.53 -8.93
CA TYR A 4 -20.58 5.44 -10.08
C TYR A 4 -20.90 4.80 -11.44
N GLU A 5 -21.49 3.61 -11.46
CA GLU A 5 -21.83 2.89 -12.70
C GLU A 5 -22.78 3.69 -13.61
N GLN A 6 -23.64 4.52 -13.01
CA GLN A 6 -24.56 5.43 -13.69
C GLN A 6 -23.89 6.64 -14.35
N MET A 7 -22.59 6.87 -14.12
CA MET A 7 -21.88 8.02 -14.68
C MET A 7 -21.26 7.73 -16.05
N ALA A 8 -21.32 6.49 -16.54
CA ALA A 8 -20.75 6.08 -17.83
C ALA A 8 -21.28 6.88 -19.03
N ASP A 9 -22.50 7.44 -18.92
CA ASP A 9 -23.13 8.25 -19.97
C ASP A 9 -22.66 9.72 -20.01
N ARG A 10 -21.81 10.14 -19.07
CA ARG A 10 -21.31 11.53 -19.00
C ARG A 10 -20.19 11.80 -20.00
N PRO A 11 -19.94 13.09 -20.36
CA PRO A 11 -18.81 13.46 -21.18
C PRO A 11 -17.47 12.95 -20.61
N LYS A 12 -16.60 12.41 -21.48
CA LYS A 12 -15.30 11.83 -21.09
C LYS A 12 -14.47 12.72 -20.17
N LYS A 13 -14.50 14.04 -20.37
CA LYS A 13 -13.75 15.00 -19.55
C LYS A 13 -14.23 15.03 -18.09
N GLU A 14 -15.54 15.02 -17.88
CA GLU A 14 -16.14 15.00 -16.53
C GLU A 14 -15.85 13.67 -15.83
N LEU A 15 -15.93 12.57 -16.57
CA LEU A 15 -15.58 11.24 -16.07
C LEU A 15 -14.12 11.18 -15.59
N THR A 16 -13.18 11.66 -16.41
CA THR A 16 -11.76 11.68 -16.02
C THR A 16 -11.53 12.52 -14.78
N GLN A 17 -12.16 13.69 -14.67
CA GLN A 17 -12.01 14.56 -13.51
C GLN A 17 -12.52 13.90 -12.22
N LEU A 18 -13.68 13.25 -12.29
CA LEU A 18 -14.24 12.53 -11.15
C LEU A 18 -13.36 11.35 -10.73
N VAL A 19 -12.86 10.57 -11.70
CA VAL A 19 -11.96 9.45 -11.42
C VAL A 19 -10.68 9.95 -10.74
N ASN A 20 -10.11 11.06 -11.21
CA ASN A 20 -8.94 11.68 -10.58
C ASN A 20 -9.23 12.10 -9.13
N GLN A 21 -10.37 12.72 -8.87
CA GLN A 21 -10.79 13.11 -7.51
C GLN A 21 -10.96 11.89 -6.60
N LEU A 22 -11.61 10.84 -7.09
CA LEU A 22 -11.76 9.59 -6.34
C LEU A 22 -10.42 8.93 -6.05
N GLU A 23 -9.56 8.79 -7.06
CA GLU A 23 -8.23 8.19 -6.92
C GLU A 23 -7.37 8.97 -5.93
N TYR A 24 -7.38 10.31 -6.02
CA TYR A 24 -6.68 11.19 -5.09
C TYR A 24 -7.20 11.05 -3.65
N SER A 25 -8.52 11.01 -3.47
CA SER A 25 -9.15 10.86 -2.15
C SER A 25 -8.82 9.51 -1.51
N VAL A 26 -8.84 8.43 -2.30
CA VAL A 26 -8.39 7.10 -1.85
C VAL A 26 -6.90 7.12 -1.50
N TYR A 27 -6.07 7.74 -2.33
CA TYR A 27 -4.63 7.83 -2.11
C TYR A 27 -4.29 8.55 -0.80
N VAL A 28 -4.85 9.74 -0.58
CA VAL A 28 -4.64 10.52 0.63
C VAL A 28 -5.17 9.79 1.86
N GLY A 29 -6.38 9.24 1.78
CA GLY A 29 -6.98 8.45 2.85
C GLY A 29 -6.14 7.20 3.20
N ALA A 30 -5.59 6.52 2.20
CA ALA A 30 -4.77 5.33 2.41
C ALA A 30 -3.42 5.67 3.06
N ILE A 31 -2.82 6.82 2.73
CA ILE A 31 -1.59 7.29 3.38
C ILE A 31 -1.88 7.64 4.85
N ARG A 32 -2.92 8.45 5.12
CA ARG A 32 -3.30 8.87 6.48
C ARG A 32 -3.59 7.69 7.41
N ASN A 33 -4.18 6.63 6.88
CA ASN A 33 -4.56 5.43 7.65
C ASN A 33 -3.50 4.31 7.61
N SER A 34 -2.39 4.48 6.90
CA SER A 34 -1.32 3.48 6.83
C SER A 34 -0.50 3.47 8.11
N LYS A 35 -0.23 2.29 8.67
CA LYS A 35 0.69 2.10 9.83
C LYS A 35 2.04 2.81 9.63
N TYR A 36 2.51 2.91 8.38
CA TYR A 36 3.82 3.47 8.05
C TYR A 36 3.73 4.82 7.33
N SER A 37 2.54 5.42 7.25
CA SER A 37 2.27 6.64 6.48
C SER A 37 2.78 6.57 5.02
N ALA A 38 2.77 5.35 4.45
CA ALA A 38 3.28 5.05 3.13
C ALA A 38 2.49 3.92 2.47
N ILE A 39 2.28 4.02 1.15
CA ILE A 39 1.53 3.05 0.35
C ILE A 39 2.31 2.64 -0.90
N LEU A 40 1.89 1.55 -1.52
CA LEU A 40 2.59 0.92 -2.65
C LEU A 40 2.08 1.47 -3.98
N ASN A 41 2.32 2.75 -4.26
CA ASN A 41 2.01 3.36 -5.55
C ASN A 41 3.29 3.71 -6.31
N GLU A 42 3.36 3.29 -7.57
CA GLU A 42 4.45 3.70 -8.47
C GLU A 42 4.23 5.11 -9.01
N LYS A 43 2.96 5.47 -9.25
CA LYS A 43 2.55 6.80 -9.72
C LYS A 43 1.68 7.49 -8.68
N ILE A 44 1.92 8.79 -8.55
CA ILE A 44 1.14 9.67 -7.70
C ILE A 44 -0.09 10.11 -8.52
N PRO A 45 -1.31 9.93 -8.01
CA PRO A 45 -2.51 10.44 -8.67
C PRO A 45 -2.45 11.95 -8.83
N PRO A 46 -3.06 12.52 -9.89
CA PRO A 46 -3.09 13.97 -10.07
C PRO A 46 -3.78 14.64 -8.89
N ILE A 47 -3.17 15.71 -8.38
CA ILE A 47 -3.70 16.50 -7.27
C ILE A 47 -5.09 16.99 -7.65
N SER A 48 -6.06 16.65 -6.81
CA SER A 48 -7.48 16.92 -7.04
C SER A 48 -8.14 17.30 -5.72
N GLU A 49 -9.36 17.83 -5.76
CA GLU A 49 -10.13 18.05 -4.53
C GLU A 49 -10.53 16.70 -3.90
N GLU A 50 -10.38 16.59 -2.57
CA GLU A 50 -10.86 15.42 -1.84
C GLU A 50 -12.40 15.38 -1.90
N VAL A 51 -12.95 14.21 -2.25
CA VAL A 51 -14.39 13.95 -2.34
C VAL A 51 -14.79 12.86 -1.35
N GLU A 52 -16.07 12.83 -1.01
CA GLU A 52 -16.61 11.77 -0.16
C GLU A 52 -16.50 10.41 -0.86
N LEU A 53 -15.85 9.46 -0.20
CA LEU A 53 -15.69 8.11 -0.71
C LEU A 53 -16.96 7.30 -0.48
N PRO A 54 -17.33 6.40 -1.40
CA PRO A 54 -18.47 5.52 -1.18
C PRO A 54 -18.26 4.60 0.03
N PRO A 55 -19.35 4.08 0.62
CA PRO A 55 -19.26 3.18 1.77
C PRO A 55 -18.40 1.96 1.48
N ASN A 56 -17.58 1.57 2.46
CA ASN A 56 -16.81 0.33 2.41
C ASN A 56 -17.75 -0.88 2.35
N CYS A 57 -17.48 -1.80 1.42
CA CYS A 57 -18.13 -3.09 1.33
C CYS A 57 -17.09 -4.20 1.50
N SER A 58 -17.27 -5.06 2.51
CA SER A 58 -16.41 -6.22 2.77
C SER A 58 -17.24 -7.51 2.80
N PHE A 59 -16.62 -8.61 2.37
CA PHE A 59 -17.19 -9.95 2.44
C PHE A 59 -16.09 -10.99 2.58
N ASP A 60 -16.43 -12.17 3.11
CA ASP A 60 -15.48 -13.27 3.22
C ASP A 60 -15.31 -13.98 1.88
N LEU A 61 -14.13 -13.83 1.29
CA LEU A 61 -13.78 -14.52 0.03
C LEU A 61 -13.44 -16.00 0.25
N VAL A 62 -12.96 -16.36 1.44
CA VAL A 62 -12.48 -17.72 1.77
C VAL A 62 -13.38 -18.33 2.85
N PRO A 63 -14.02 -19.48 2.60
CA PRO A 63 -14.82 -20.20 3.60
C PRO A 63 -13.99 -20.55 4.84
N GLU A 64 -14.61 -20.53 6.02
CA GLU A 64 -13.93 -20.75 7.31
C GLU A 64 -13.13 -22.06 7.36
N GLY A 65 -13.67 -23.17 6.84
CA GLY A 65 -13.02 -24.49 6.83
C GLY A 65 -11.82 -24.64 5.88
N MET A 66 -11.47 -23.62 5.08
CA MET A 66 -10.30 -23.66 4.17
C MET A 66 -9.08 -22.87 4.70
N ARG A 67 -9.20 -22.23 5.87
CA ARG A 67 -8.12 -21.40 6.43
C ARG A 67 -7.10 -22.23 7.22
N GLU A 68 -7.54 -23.25 7.93
CA GLU A 68 -6.71 -24.04 8.87
C GLU A 68 -5.49 -24.70 8.18
N ASP A 69 -5.66 -25.22 6.95
CA ASP A 69 -4.58 -25.89 6.21
C ASP A 69 -3.52 -24.95 5.61
N ARG A 70 -3.76 -23.63 5.62
CA ARG A 70 -2.92 -22.62 4.93
C ARG A 70 -2.11 -21.73 5.86
N GLU A 71 -2.26 -21.88 7.17
CA GLU A 71 -1.81 -20.89 8.16
C GLU A 71 -0.53 -21.30 8.90
N HIS A 72 0.54 -21.62 8.17
CA HIS A 72 1.86 -21.51 8.80
C HIS A 72 2.14 -20.03 9.09
N PRO A 73 2.45 -19.65 10.34
CA PRO A 73 2.48 -18.24 10.73
C PRO A 73 3.56 -17.42 9.99
N ASP A 74 4.60 -18.10 9.49
CA ASP A 74 5.69 -17.48 8.73
C ASP A 74 5.48 -17.51 7.19
N VAL A 75 4.39 -18.10 6.68
CA VAL A 75 4.09 -18.06 5.22
C VAL A 75 4.02 -16.63 4.71
N ARG A 76 3.52 -15.69 5.53
CA ARG A 76 3.51 -14.27 5.16
C ARG A 76 4.90 -13.67 5.03
N ILE A 77 5.86 -14.08 5.87
CA ILE A 77 7.26 -13.63 5.79
C ILE A 77 7.88 -14.17 4.50
N ALA A 78 7.76 -15.48 4.24
CA ALA A 78 8.31 -16.11 3.05
C ALA A 78 7.80 -15.45 1.76
N ARG A 79 6.47 -15.28 1.63
CA ARG A 79 5.86 -14.63 0.46
C ARG A 79 6.31 -13.17 0.28
N ARG A 80 6.46 -12.41 1.37
CA ARG A 80 6.92 -11.01 1.27
C ARG A 80 8.40 -10.91 0.91
N ALA A 81 9.24 -11.80 1.45
CA ALA A 81 10.64 -11.89 1.07
C ALA A 81 10.79 -12.23 -0.43
N GLU A 82 10.01 -13.18 -0.92
CA GLU A 82 9.98 -13.53 -2.35
C GLU A 82 9.53 -12.34 -3.22
N ASN A 83 8.44 -11.66 -2.84
CA ASN A 83 7.95 -10.49 -3.57
C ASN A 83 8.99 -9.36 -3.61
N LEU A 84 9.68 -9.09 -2.50
CA LEU A 84 10.76 -8.11 -2.44
C LEU A 84 11.94 -8.52 -3.32
N SER A 85 12.32 -9.79 -3.32
CA SER A 85 13.37 -10.32 -4.20
C SER A 85 13.02 -10.13 -5.68
N ARG A 86 11.80 -10.49 -6.08
CA ARG A 86 11.30 -10.30 -7.46
C ARG A 86 11.27 -8.81 -7.85
N LEU A 87 10.83 -7.94 -6.94
CA LEU A 87 10.81 -6.49 -7.18
C LEU A 87 12.22 -5.91 -7.40
N SER A 88 13.18 -6.34 -6.58
CA SER A 88 14.59 -5.95 -6.71
C SER A 88 15.21 -6.46 -8.02
N ALA A 89 14.86 -7.68 -8.45
CA ALA A 89 15.31 -8.23 -9.74
C ALA A 89 14.78 -7.39 -10.91
N VAL A 90 13.48 -7.04 -10.92
CA VAL A 90 12.88 -6.15 -11.92
C VAL A 90 13.58 -4.80 -11.96
N ALA A 91 13.95 -4.25 -10.80
CA ALA A 91 14.66 -2.97 -10.74
C ALA A 91 16.10 -3.06 -11.25
N HIS A 92 16.74 -4.22 -11.10
CA HIS A 92 18.07 -4.48 -11.65
C HIS A 92 18.02 -4.63 -13.18
N GLU A 93 17.09 -5.44 -13.69
CA GLU A 93 16.93 -5.73 -15.13
C GLU A 93 16.63 -4.47 -15.96
N ARG A 94 15.82 -3.55 -15.41
CA ARG A 94 15.45 -2.31 -16.09
C ARG A 94 16.56 -1.25 -16.11
N GLY A 95 17.61 -1.41 -15.29
CA GLY A 95 18.69 -0.45 -15.12
C GLY A 95 18.24 0.84 -14.42
N GLU A 96 17.58 1.72 -15.18
CA GLU A 96 16.97 2.95 -14.65
C GLU A 96 15.52 2.69 -14.22
N VAL A 97 15.20 3.08 -12.99
CA VAL A 97 13.85 2.92 -12.42
C VAL A 97 13.38 4.19 -11.77
N SER A 98 12.06 4.38 -11.77
CA SER A 98 11.43 5.55 -11.17
C SER A 98 11.73 5.64 -9.65
N PRO A 99 11.79 6.86 -9.10
CA PRO A 99 11.86 7.04 -7.64
C PRO A 99 10.72 6.33 -6.89
N GLY A 100 9.53 6.28 -7.49
CA GLY A 100 8.38 5.55 -6.95
C GLY A 100 8.67 4.07 -6.74
N LEU A 101 9.25 3.39 -7.73
CA LEU A 101 9.60 1.97 -7.59
C LEU A 101 10.68 1.73 -6.52
N ARG A 102 11.67 2.63 -6.41
CA ARG A 102 12.68 2.56 -5.33
C ARG A 102 12.04 2.73 -3.95
N ARG A 103 11.09 3.65 -3.79
CA ARG A 103 10.31 3.80 -2.55
C ARG A 103 9.52 2.54 -2.22
N VAL A 104 8.87 1.92 -3.21
CA VAL A 104 8.13 0.66 -3.02
C VAL A 104 9.05 -0.43 -2.45
N ILE A 105 10.30 -0.56 -2.96
CA ILE A 105 11.30 -1.51 -2.41
C ILE A 105 11.55 -1.24 -0.92
N VAL A 106 11.80 0.02 -0.54
CA VAL A 106 12.05 0.40 0.86
C VAL A 106 10.84 0.07 1.74
N ILE A 107 9.63 0.45 1.34
CA ILE A 107 8.39 0.18 2.08
C ILE A 107 8.18 -1.33 2.27
N GLN A 108 8.46 -2.13 1.24
CA GLN A 108 8.36 -3.59 1.33
C GLN A 108 9.39 -4.18 2.30
N ALA A 109 10.62 -3.69 2.29
CA ALA A 109 11.66 -4.11 3.23
C ALA A 109 11.27 -3.79 4.68
N VAL A 110 10.77 -2.59 4.96
CA VAL A 110 10.29 -2.20 6.29
C VAL A 110 9.15 -3.10 6.75
N ARG A 111 8.18 -3.37 5.88
CA ARG A 111 7.05 -4.25 6.19
C ARG A 111 7.49 -5.69 6.47
N LEU A 112 8.50 -6.19 5.76
CA LEU A 112 9.07 -7.51 6.01
C LEU A 112 9.79 -7.54 7.37
N ALA A 113 10.58 -6.51 7.68
CA ALA A 113 11.26 -6.38 8.96
C ALA A 113 10.28 -6.34 10.14
N ASP A 114 9.20 -5.56 10.06
CA ASP A 114 8.17 -5.49 11.10
C ASP A 114 7.46 -6.84 11.31
N LEU A 115 7.14 -7.57 10.23
CA LEU A 115 6.57 -8.91 10.35
C LEU A 115 7.54 -9.90 11.01
N ALA A 116 8.81 -9.89 10.61
CA ALA A 116 9.85 -10.74 11.18
C ALA A 116 10.08 -10.43 12.66
N ALA A 117 10.17 -9.14 13.02
CA ALA A 117 10.33 -8.68 14.40
C ALA A 117 9.12 -9.03 15.27
N ALA A 118 7.90 -8.94 14.74
CA ALA A 118 6.70 -9.37 15.45
C ALA A 118 6.69 -10.88 15.71
N ARG A 119 7.11 -11.70 14.74
CA ARG A 119 7.25 -13.16 14.92
C ARG A 119 8.32 -13.53 15.93
N LEU A 120 9.48 -12.86 15.88
CA LEU A 120 10.54 -13.05 16.88
C LEU A 120 10.02 -12.69 18.29
N SER A 121 9.39 -11.53 18.44
CA SER A 121 8.86 -11.08 19.73
C SER A 121 7.82 -12.05 20.29
N TYR A 122 6.96 -12.62 19.42
CA TYR A 122 6.00 -13.65 19.82
C TYR A 122 6.69 -14.90 20.38
N VAL A 123 7.72 -15.41 19.68
CA VAL A 123 8.47 -16.60 20.13
C VAL A 123 9.23 -16.34 21.44
N GLU A 124 9.74 -15.12 21.62
CA GLU A 124 10.45 -14.71 22.84
C GLU A 124 9.52 -14.28 23.98
N GLY A 125 8.19 -14.28 23.78
CA GLY A 125 7.23 -13.82 24.79
C GLY A 125 7.29 -12.32 25.10
N ARG A 126 7.86 -11.52 24.20
CA ARG A 126 7.98 -10.07 24.34
C ARG A 126 6.85 -9.34 23.61
N ARG A 127 6.60 -8.09 24.00
CA ARG A 127 5.72 -7.19 23.24
C ARG A 127 6.26 -7.02 21.81
N GLY A 128 5.37 -7.01 20.82
CA GLY A 128 5.72 -6.71 19.44
C GLY A 128 6.35 -5.34 19.24
N PRO A 129 7.01 -5.09 18.10
CA PRO A 129 7.69 -3.83 17.82
C PRO A 129 6.72 -2.63 17.84
N SER A 130 7.21 -1.48 18.30
CA SER A 130 6.48 -0.22 18.16
C SER A 130 6.32 0.12 16.67
N PRO A 131 5.17 0.68 16.24
CA PRO A 131 5.03 1.22 14.88
C PRO A 131 6.13 2.23 14.50
N ASP A 132 6.62 2.99 15.48
CA ASP A 132 7.65 4.01 15.31
C ASP A 132 9.09 3.46 15.42
N ALA A 133 9.26 2.13 15.54
CA ALA A 133 10.58 1.51 15.65
C ALA A 133 11.43 1.72 14.38
N ILE A 134 10.80 2.00 13.24
CA ILE A 134 11.46 2.36 12.00
C ILE A 134 10.88 3.70 11.53
N ASN A 135 11.71 4.73 11.44
CA ASN A 135 11.32 6.04 10.94
C ASN A 135 11.14 6.02 9.42
N VAL A 136 9.98 5.56 8.95
CA VAL A 136 9.69 5.41 7.51
C VAL A 136 9.78 6.74 6.75
N PRO A 137 9.23 7.87 7.23
CA PRO A 137 9.37 9.16 6.55
C PRO A 137 10.81 9.58 6.29
N GLU A 138 11.75 9.24 7.17
CA GLU A 138 13.19 9.51 6.97
C GLU A 138 13.81 8.63 5.88
N LEU A 139 13.29 7.41 5.69
CA LEU A 139 13.79 6.47 4.68
C LEU A 139 13.25 6.72 3.27
N VAL A 140 11.99 7.15 3.14
CA VAL A 140 11.33 7.31 1.84
C VAL A 140 11.09 8.76 1.43
N GLY A 141 11.41 9.70 2.32
CA GLY A 141 11.06 11.11 2.17
C GLY A 141 9.57 11.36 2.45
N ASN A 142 9.15 12.61 2.30
CA ASN A 142 7.76 12.98 2.53
C ASN A 142 6.93 12.75 1.27
N VAL A 143 6.25 11.59 1.23
CA VAL A 143 5.34 11.16 0.15
C VAL A 143 4.19 12.16 -0.08
N ILE A 144 3.84 12.96 0.93
CA ILE A 144 2.80 14.00 0.86
C ILE A 144 3.36 15.33 0.33
N LYS A 145 4.62 15.70 0.63
CA LYS A 145 5.21 16.95 0.09
C LYS A 145 5.36 16.94 -1.43
N GLU A 146 5.57 15.78 -2.03
CA GLU A 146 5.56 15.63 -3.49
C GLU A 146 4.19 15.95 -4.12
N LEU A 147 3.11 16.06 -3.33
CA LEU A 147 1.79 16.54 -3.76
C LEU A 147 1.68 18.06 -3.83
N GLY A 148 2.69 18.82 -3.42
CA GLY A 148 2.64 20.29 -3.36
C GLY A 148 3.67 21.01 -4.24
N GLU A 149 4.59 20.29 -4.88
CA GLU A 149 5.68 20.85 -5.69
C GLU A 149 5.59 20.40 -7.17
N SER A 150 4.39 20.37 -7.75
CA SER A 150 4.19 20.20 -9.21
C SER A 150 3.59 21.45 -9.85
#